data_AF-A0A529MAT0-F1
#
_entry.id   AF-A0A529MAT0-F1
#
_cell.length_a   1.000
_cell.length_b   1.000
_cell.length_c   1.000
_cell.angle_alpha   90.00
_cell.angle_beta   90.00
_cell.angle_gamma   90.00
#
_symmetry.space_group_name_H-M   'P 1'
#
loop_
_entity.id
_entity.type
_entity.pdbx_description
1 polymer ?
#
loop_
_entity_poly.entity_id
_entity_poly.type
_entity_poly.pdbx_seq_one_letter_code
_entity_poly.pdbx_strand_id
1 'polypeptide(L)' 'MRRKIPQWEFDFYALALPRGHAFGEEPPVAAWGSNDGNGCGIVTHNPESDSFHVIVMRRRVDSVWTVTKR' A
#
# COMPACT_ATOMS: atom_id res chain seq x y z
N MET A 1 15.95 5.01 -6.37
CA MET A 1 15.17 6.21 -6.00
C MET A 1 13.70 5.80 -5.88
N ARG A 2 12.98 6.20 -4.81
CA ARG A 2 11.58 5.79 -4.56
C ARG A 2 10.63 6.85 -5.13
N ARG A 3 9.60 6.47 -5.89
CA ARG A 3 8.61 7.39 -6.47
C ARG A 3 7.42 7.51 -5.51
N LYS A 4 7.10 8.72 -5.05
CA LYS A 4 5.84 8.93 -4.30
C LYS A 4 4.68 8.67 -5.25
N ILE A 5 3.72 7.86 -4.81
CA ILE A 5 2.55 7.51 -5.62
C ILE A 5 1.55 8.68 -5.56
N PRO A 6 1.02 9.14 -6.71
CA PRO A 6 -0.02 10.16 -6.74
C PRO A 6 -1.35 9.60 -6.20
N GLN A 7 -2.20 10.48 -5.68
CA GLN A 7 -3.42 10.09 -4.94
C GLN A 7 -4.31 9.09 -5.70
N TRP A 8 -4.54 9.29 -7.00
CA TRP A 8 -5.40 8.40 -7.80
C TRP A 8 -4.85 6.97 -7.92
N GLU A 9 -3.53 6.82 -8.01
CA GLU A 9 -2.86 5.51 -8.10
C GLU A 9 -2.83 4.84 -6.72
N PHE A 10 -2.70 5.64 -5.67
CA PHE A 10 -2.82 5.21 -4.29
C PHE A 10 -4.22 4.68 -3.97
N ASP A 11 -5.27 5.41 -4.36
CA ASP A 11 -6.66 5.00 -4.17
C ASP A 11 -6.93 3.67 -4.88
N PHE A 12 -6.36 3.47 -6.08
CA PHE A 12 -6.45 2.21 -6.81
C PHE A 12 -5.74 1.05 -6.10
N TYR A 13 -4.55 1.25 -5.54
CA TYR A 13 -3.85 0.22 -4.77
C TYR A 13 -4.53 -0.09 -3.44
N ALA A 14 -5.12 0.92 -2.79
CA ALA A 14 -5.91 0.74 -1.59
C ALA A 14 -7.17 -0.11 -1.85
N LEU A 15 -7.77 0.00 -3.03
CA LEU A 15 -8.88 -0.84 -3.49
C LEU A 15 -8.49 -2.28 -3.83
N ALA A 16 -7.27 -2.49 -4.34
CA ALA A 16 -6.80 -3.78 -4.86
C ALA A 16 -6.30 -4.76 -3.80
N LEU A 17 -6.32 -4.40 -2.51
CA LEU A 17 -5.90 -5.31 -1.45
C LEU A 17 -6.87 -6.49 -1.33
N PRO A 18 -6.40 -7.70 -0.91
CA PRO A 18 -7.25 -8.90 -0.80
C PRO A 18 -8.48 -8.77 0.11
N ARG A 19 -8.60 -7.68 0.88
CA ARG A 19 -9.75 -7.35 1.75
C ARG A 19 -10.50 -6.08 1.33
N GLY A 20 -10.25 -5.52 0.14
CA GLY A 20 -10.81 -4.23 -0.30
C GLY A 20 -10.44 -3.07 0.64
N HIS A 21 -11.36 -2.12 0.83
CA HIS A 21 -11.25 -0.96 1.75
C HIS A 21 -11.01 -1.31 3.24
N ALA A 22 -10.99 -2.58 3.62
CA ALA A 22 -10.90 -3.01 5.02
C ALA A 22 -9.44 -2.96 5.53
N PHE A 23 -8.90 -1.75 5.64
CA PHE A 23 -7.69 -1.46 6.40
C PHE A 23 -7.90 -1.59 7.92
N GLY A 24 -9.16 -1.77 8.36
CA GLY A 24 -9.52 -1.84 9.77
C GLY A 24 -9.15 -0.55 10.49
N GLU A 25 -8.54 -0.69 11.67
CA GLU A 25 -8.06 0.42 12.50
C GLU A 25 -6.77 1.07 11.98
N GLU A 26 -6.28 0.70 10.80
CA GLU A 26 -5.00 1.18 10.25
C GLU A 26 -5.15 1.74 8.83
N PRO A 27 -5.91 2.84 8.64
CA PRO A 27 -6.07 3.46 7.33
C PRO A 27 -4.71 3.83 6.69
N PRO A 28 -4.58 3.71 5.36
CA PRO A 28 -3.37 4.06 4.66
C PRO A 28 -3.28 5.59 4.52
N VAL A 29 -2.07 6.14 4.69
CA VAL A 29 -1.84 7.60 4.66
C VAL A 29 -0.88 8.04 3.57
N ALA A 30 -0.04 7.14 3.06
CA ALA A 30 0.87 7.42 1.96
C ALA A 30 1.37 6.14 1.30
N ALA A 31 1.82 6.22 0.05
CA ALA A 31 2.52 5.12 -0.61
C ALA A 31 3.66 5.57 -1.52
N TRP A 32 4.60 4.65 -1.73
CA TRP A 32 5.75 4.80 -2.62
C TRP A 32 5.92 3.58 -3.49
N GLY A 33 6.09 3.82 -4.79
CA GLY A 33 6.38 2.80 -5.78
C GLY A 33 7.89 2.61 -5.96
N SER A 34 8.28 1.40 -6.32
CA SER A 34 9.59 1.14 -6.93
C SER A 34 9.62 1.68 -8.35
N ASN A 35 10.83 1.95 -8.86
CA ASN A 35 11.01 2.56 -10.17
C ASN A 35 10.63 1.62 -11.33
N ASP A 36 10.67 0.30 -11.09
CA ASP A 36 10.25 -0.72 -12.04
C ASP A 36 8.73 -0.97 -12.04
N GLY A 37 7.96 -0.25 -11.19
CA GLY A 37 6.51 -0.39 -11.09
C GLY A 37 6.03 -1.72 -10.48
N ASN A 38 6.94 -2.57 -9.98
CA ASN A 38 6.60 -3.90 -9.48
C ASN A 38 6.51 -3.97 -7.95
N GLY A 39 6.87 -2.92 -7.25
CA GLY A 39 6.87 -2.83 -5.79
C GLY A 39 6.12 -1.60 -5.33
N CYS A 40 5.39 -1.74 -4.23
CA CYS A 40 4.69 -0.65 -3.56
C CYS A 40 4.88 -0.81 -2.05
N GLY A 41 5.19 0.29 -1.37
CA GLY A 41 5.17 0.39 0.09
C GLY A 41 4.08 1.36 0.50
N ILE A 42 3.17 0.93 1.37
CA ILE A 42 2.07 1.73 1.91
C ILE A 42 2.34 1.95 3.40
N VAL A 43 2.23 3.19 3.87
CA VAL A 43 2.22 3.51 5.30
C VAL A 43 0.78 3.58 5.77
N THR A 44 0.50 2.92 6.89
CA THR A 44 -0.78 3.01 7.61
C THR A 44 -0.59 3.70 8.94
N HIS A 45 -1.65 4.33 9.46
CA HIS A 45 -1.66 4.98 10.76
C HIS A 45 -2.84 4.46 11.57
N ASN A 46 -2.58 3.98 12.78
CA ASN A 46 -3.62 3.68 13.76
C ASN A 46 -3.86 4.91 14.64
N PRO A 47 -5.02 5.57 14.55
CA PRO A 47 -5.30 6.77 15.32
C PRO A 47 -5.56 6.51 16.81
N GLU A 48 -5.96 5.29 17.21
CA GLU A 48 -6.22 4.94 18.61
C GLU A 48 -4.91 4.73 19.39
N SER A 49 -3.92 4.09 18.76
CA SER A 49 -2.61 3.81 19.37
C SER A 49 -1.51 4.79 18.95
N ASP A 50 -1.83 5.75 18.08
CA ASP A 50 -0.90 6.69 17.43
C ASP A 50 0.36 6.02 16.85
N SER A 51 0.15 4.89 16.17
CA SER A 51 1.24 4.06 15.64
C SER A 51 1.24 3.99 14.12
N PHE A 52 2.42 3.91 13.51
CA PHE A 52 2.59 3.76 12.07
C PHE A 52 3.07 2.36 11.71
N HIS A 53 2.48 1.78 10.67
CA HIS A 53 2.89 0.49 10.11
C HIS A 53 3.15 0.59 8.60
N VAL A 54 3.80 -0.44 8.05
CA VAL A 54 4.18 -0.47 6.63
C VAL A 54 3.76 -1.77 5.99
N ILE A 55 2.95 -1.67 4.94
CA ILE A 55 2.61 -2.81 4.08
C ILE A 55 3.52 -2.76 2.86
N VAL A 56 4.24 -3.84 2.61
CA VAL A 56 5.04 -4.01 1.38
C VAL A 56 4.30 -4.94 0.45
N MET A 57 4.16 -4.51 -0.81
CA MET A 57 3.44 -5.23 -1.84
C MET A 57 4.33 -5.42 -3.07
N ARG A 58 4.12 -6.54 -3.76
CA ARG A 58 4.75 -6.85 -5.04
C ARG A 58 3.69 -7.19 -6.07
N ARG A 59 3.85 -6.63 -7.28
CA ARG A 59 3.06 -6.99 -8.45
C ARG A 59 3.58 -8.30 -9.03
N ARG A 60 2.68 -9.25 -9.24
CA ARG A 60 2.94 -10.53 -9.91
C ARG A 60 2.87 -10.35 -11.43
N VAL A 61 3.29 -11.38 -12.16
CA VAL A 61 3.29 -11.40 -13.64
C VAL A 61 1.88 -11.26 -14.22
N ASP A 62 0.86 -11.75 -13.51
CA ASP A 62 -0.56 -11.61 -13.83
C ASP A 62 -1.16 -10.25 -13.45
N SER A 63 -0.32 -9.26 -13.14
CA SER A 63 -0.71 -7.91 -12.70
C SER A 63 -1.43 -7.81 -11.35
N VAL A 64 -1.54 -8.91 -10.60
CA VAL A 64 -2.13 -8.91 -9.25
C VAL A 64 -1.11 -8.45 -8.22
N TRP A 65 -1.54 -7.62 -7.27
CA TRP A 65 -0.70 -7.22 -6.13
C TRP A 65 -0.82 -8.22 -4.97
N THR A 66 0.30 -8.53 -4.33
CA THR A 66 0.35 -9.42 -3.16
C THR A 66 1.15 -8.77 -2.05
N VAL A 67 0.67 -8.88 -0.81
CA VAL A 67 1.39 -8.44 0.39
C VAL A 67 2.56 -9.39 0.62
N THR A 68 3.77 -8.85 0.67
CA THR A 68 5.00 -9.60 0.97
C THR A 68 5.45 -9.41 2.42
N LYS A 69 5.09 -8.28 3.05
CA LYS A 69 5.36 -7.99 4.46
C LYS A 69 4.33 -7.00 5.02
N ARG A 70 4.02 -7.13 6.31
CA ARG A 70 3.29 -6.17 7.14
C ARG A 70 4.08 -5.97 8.43
#